data_AF-U9TKY1-F1
#
_entry.id   AF-U9TKY1-F1
#
_cell.length_a   1.000
_cell.length_b   1.000
_cell.length_c   1.000
_cell.angle_alpha   90.00
_cell.angle_beta   90.00
_cell.angle_gamma   90.00
#
_symmetry.space_group_name_H-M   'P 1'
#
loop_
_entity.id
_entity.type
_entity.pdbx_description
1 polymer ?
#
loop_
_entity_poly.entity_id
_entity_poly.type
_entity_poly.pdbx_seq_one_letter_code
_entity_poly.pdbx_strand_id
1 'polypeptide(L)'
;SDCQIRTGPIRALAYTNRKKQWLTNGQLATDTFDQIELLTVHCYDDAIAERKEERSMKGVRLIGFQEKNLHSLNDYITALQMILDIDKDTGYLQNHIAPLVADWPGQLFVRKAITNLHKVDSQYSIPAGINSFIPILGPLHVSLNSREHVLIVYYTFFQKLFHFVFGKRKVLAKKPKPWRINLLLDTILTKFGSTCKDIEYRMVIDLLDNIIPATLDVYSILFRSGSFNEYIETIFQIWTFALRWKRHNYNKAPLAFLSDIFYWQDTNHPFAEA
;
A
#
# COMPACT_ATOMS: atom_id res chain seq x y z
N SER A 1 16.27 26.32 -4.28
CA SER A 1 17.17 25.49 -3.45
C SER A 1 17.01 24.07 -3.95
N ASP A 2 18.02 23.59 -4.67
CA ASP A 2 17.99 22.27 -5.31
C ASP A 2 17.94 21.17 -4.25
N CYS A 3 16.83 20.42 -4.24
CA CYS A 3 16.71 19.19 -3.47
C CYS A 3 17.59 18.14 -4.14
N GLN A 4 18.86 18.07 -3.73
CA GLN A 4 19.69 16.92 -4.00
C GLN A 4 19.15 15.74 -3.18
N ILE A 5 18.31 14.93 -3.82
CA ILE A 5 18.01 13.59 -3.34
C ILE A 5 19.37 12.88 -3.22
N ARG A 6 19.89 12.72 -2.00
CA ARG A 6 21.02 11.84 -1.74
C ARG A 6 20.55 10.41 -1.95
N THR A 7 20.48 9.99 -3.20
CA THR A 7 20.51 8.57 -3.53
C THR A 7 21.92 8.09 -3.20
N GLY A 8 22.10 7.57 -1.99
CA GLY A 8 23.18 6.60 -1.75
C GLY A 8 23.13 5.52 -2.83
N PRO A 9 24.23 4.78 -3.08
CA PRO A 9 24.24 3.78 -4.14
C PRO A 9 23.21 2.70 -3.79
N ILE A 10 22.00 2.81 -4.35
CA ILE A 10 21.04 1.73 -4.44
C ILE A 10 21.70 0.73 -5.37
N ARG A 11 22.62 -0.07 -4.84
CA ARG A 11 23.08 -1.28 -5.51
C ARG A 11 21.80 -2.03 -5.87
N ALA A 12 21.66 -2.37 -7.15
CA ALA A 12 20.54 -3.10 -7.72
C ALA A 12 20.50 -4.55 -7.20
N LEU A 13 20.40 -4.71 -5.88
CA LEU A 13 20.10 -5.95 -5.20
C LEU A 13 18.62 -6.23 -5.40
N ALA A 14 18.33 -7.40 -5.92
CA ALA A 14 16.97 -7.89 -6.06
C ALA A 14 16.24 -7.93 -4.71
N TYR A 15 14.92 -7.77 -4.70
CA TYR A 15 14.12 -7.77 -3.48
C TYR A 15 14.34 -9.03 -2.66
N THR A 16 14.39 -10.21 -3.29
CA THR A 16 14.67 -11.47 -2.60
C THR A 16 16.01 -11.45 -1.83
N ASN A 17 17.03 -10.76 -2.35
CA ASN A 17 18.29 -10.58 -1.65
C ASN A 17 18.19 -9.57 -0.52
N ARG A 18 17.43 -8.48 -0.69
CA ARG A 18 17.16 -7.51 0.40
C ARG A 18 16.39 -8.16 1.53
N LYS A 19 15.35 -8.93 1.22
CA LYS A 19 14.58 -9.70 2.21
C LYS A 19 15.47 -10.65 3.01
N LYS A 20 16.41 -11.35 2.35
CA LYS A 20 17.41 -12.19 3.05
C LYS A 20 18.29 -11.37 3.99
N GLN A 21 18.70 -10.17 3.59
CA GLN A 21 19.46 -9.27 4.46
C GLN A 21 18.63 -8.82 5.66
N TRP A 22 17.37 -8.41 5.45
CA TRP A 22 16.47 -8.03 6.54
C TRP A 22 16.29 -9.16 7.56
N LEU A 23 16.11 -10.39 7.09
CA LEU A 23 16.06 -11.58 7.94
C LEU A 23 17.37 -11.82 8.70
N THR A 24 18.51 -11.73 8.01
CA THR A 24 19.85 -11.94 8.62
C THR A 24 20.17 -10.89 9.68
N ASN A 25 19.70 -9.66 9.47
CA ASN A 25 19.90 -8.53 10.38
C ASN A 25 18.88 -8.48 11.52
N GLY A 26 17.92 -9.42 11.59
CA GLY A 26 16.86 -9.41 12.59
C GLY A 26 15.82 -8.29 12.42
N GLN A 27 15.77 -7.65 11.25
CA GLN A 27 14.80 -6.59 10.91
C GLN A 27 13.40 -7.17 10.60
N LEU A 28 13.34 -8.48 10.34
CA LEU A 28 12.13 -9.21 10.02
C LEU A 28 12.13 -10.53 10.80
N ALA A 29 11.05 -10.82 11.52
CA ALA A 29 10.91 -12.10 12.21
C ALA A 29 10.59 -13.23 11.21
N THR A 30 11.22 -14.39 11.39
CA THR A 30 11.15 -15.53 10.45
C THR A 30 9.81 -16.26 10.48
N ASP A 31 9.05 -16.16 11.58
CA ASP A 31 7.92 -17.03 11.88
C ASP A 31 6.63 -16.29 12.26
N THR A 32 6.47 -15.04 11.79
CA THR A 32 5.32 -14.22 12.21
C THR A 32 3.98 -14.73 11.69
N PHE A 33 3.95 -15.33 10.48
CA PHE A 33 2.72 -15.69 9.78
C PHE A 33 2.89 -17.00 9.01
N ASP A 34 1.91 -17.90 9.10
CA ASP A 34 1.91 -19.15 8.34
C ASP A 34 1.51 -18.96 6.86
N GLN A 35 1.72 -19.99 6.03
CA GLN A 35 1.45 -19.90 4.58
C GLN A 35 -0.04 -19.75 4.26
N ILE A 36 -0.93 -20.41 5.00
CA ILE A 36 -2.38 -20.30 4.79
C ILE A 36 -2.78 -18.85 5.09
N GLU A 37 -2.28 -18.30 6.18
CA GLU A 37 -2.47 -16.92 6.57
C GLU A 37 -2.04 -15.93 5.47
N LEU A 38 -0.83 -16.08 4.93
CA LEU A 38 -0.34 -15.19 3.88
C LEU A 38 -1.23 -15.26 2.62
N LEU A 39 -1.74 -16.45 2.28
CA LEU A 39 -2.64 -16.65 1.15
C LEU A 39 -4.04 -16.07 1.39
N THR A 40 -4.55 -16.16 2.63
CA THR A 40 -5.88 -15.73 3.02
C THR A 40 -5.90 -14.39 3.75
N VAL A 41 -4.81 -13.62 3.73
CA VAL A 41 -4.69 -12.32 4.43
C VAL A 41 -5.82 -11.33 4.11
N HIS A 42 -6.42 -11.46 2.92
CA HIS A 42 -7.55 -10.64 2.45
C HIS A 42 -8.92 -11.31 2.64
N CYS A 43 -9.01 -12.39 3.42
CA CYS A 43 -10.24 -13.08 3.76
C CYS A 43 -10.75 -12.57 5.11
N TYR A 44 -11.67 -11.62 5.09
CA TYR A 44 -12.22 -10.97 6.30
C TYR A 44 -13.39 -11.71 6.93
N ASP A 45 -13.66 -12.95 6.50
CA ASP A 45 -14.71 -13.78 7.08
C ASP A 45 -14.50 -13.91 8.59
N ASP A 46 -15.53 -13.52 9.35
CA ASP A 46 -15.57 -13.50 10.81
C ASP A 46 -15.74 -14.90 11.41
N ALA A 47 -16.02 -15.90 10.57
CA ALA A 47 -16.07 -17.31 10.97
C ALA A 47 -14.69 -17.93 11.29
N ILE A 48 -13.58 -17.22 11.06
CA ILE A 48 -12.24 -17.70 11.43
C ILE A 48 -12.04 -17.51 12.94
N ALA A 49 -12.44 -18.52 13.72
CA ALA A 49 -12.41 -18.50 15.18
C ALA A 49 -11.03 -18.16 15.75
N GLU A 50 -9.96 -18.59 15.08
CA GLU A 50 -8.57 -18.37 15.48
C GLU A 50 -8.18 -16.88 15.46
N ARG A 51 -8.93 -16.02 14.74
CA ARG A 51 -8.59 -14.59 14.53
C ARG A 51 -9.52 -13.62 15.22
N LYS A 52 -10.42 -14.11 16.07
CA LYS A 52 -11.43 -13.27 16.74
C LYS A 52 -10.81 -12.15 17.58
N GLU A 53 -9.65 -12.39 18.17
CA GLU A 53 -8.94 -11.40 19.00
C GLU A 53 -8.19 -10.36 18.16
N GLU A 54 -7.35 -10.80 17.20
CA GLU A 54 -6.63 -9.93 16.25
C GLU A 54 -7.59 -9.01 15.48
N ARG A 55 -8.74 -9.55 15.05
CA ARG A 55 -9.77 -8.81 14.31
C ARG A 55 -10.77 -8.11 15.23
N SER A 56 -10.58 -8.18 16.55
CA SER A 56 -11.46 -7.48 17.47
C SER A 56 -11.23 -5.98 17.35
N MET A 57 -12.30 -5.24 17.14
CA MET A 57 -12.28 -3.78 17.19
C MET A 57 -12.44 -3.27 18.64
N LYS A 58 -11.89 -3.99 19.63
CA LYS A 58 -11.94 -3.57 21.03
C LYS A 58 -11.20 -2.23 21.18
N GLY A 59 -11.87 -1.24 21.75
CA GLY A 59 -11.33 0.13 21.86
C GLY A 59 -11.64 1.03 20.66
N VAL A 60 -12.28 0.52 19.61
CA VAL A 60 -12.79 1.33 18.50
C VAL A 60 -14.22 1.77 18.82
N ARG A 61 -14.51 3.05 18.63
CA ARG A 61 -15.87 3.58 18.64
C ARG A 61 -16.26 3.99 17.23
N LEU A 62 -17.35 3.41 16.73
CA LEU A 62 -17.97 3.88 15.51
C LEU A 62 -18.67 5.20 15.81
N ILE A 63 -18.21 6.25 15.13
CA ILE A 63 -18.74 7.60 15.27
C ILE A 63 -19.97 7.82 14.37
N GLY A 64 -19.97 7.22 13.18
CA GLY A 64 -21.07 7.33 12.23
C GLY A 64 -20.74 6.68 10.89
N PHE A 65 -21.73 6.61 10.02
CA PHE A 65 -21.57 6.22 8.63
C PHE A 65 -22.12 7.31 7.73
N GLN A 66 -21.39 7.59 6.65
CA GLN A 66 -21.87 8.48 5.61
C GLN A 66 -21.55 7.89 4.25
N GLU A 67 -22.59 7.61 3.47
CA GLU A 67 -22.43 7.26 2.07
C GLU A 67 -22.29 8.55 1.24
N LYS A 68 -21.20 8.66 0.48
CA LYS A 68 -20.91 9.77 -0.43
C LYS A 68 -20.24 9.22 -1.68
N ASN A 69 -20.41 9.93 -2.79
CA ASN A 69 -19.75 9.59 -4.05
C ASN A 69 -18.22 9.76 -3.98
N LEU A 70 -17.71 10.67 -3.11
CA LEU A 70 -16.28 10.90 -2.89
C LEU A 70 -15.50 11.12 -4.20
N HIS A 71 -16.08 11.91 -5.12
CA HIS A 71 -15.51 12.18 -6.45
C HIS A 71 -15.06 13.64 -6.61
N SER A 72 -15.31 14.50 -5.61
CA SER A 72 -14.96 15.92 -5.65
C SER A 72 -14.33 16.39 -4.33
N LEU A 73 -13.67 17.55 -4.38
CA LEU A 73 -13.14 18.21 -3.19
C LEU A 73 -14.23 18.45 -2.13
N ASN A 74 -15.40 18.93 -2.57
CA ASN A 74 -16.52 19.23 -1.67
C ASN A 74 -17.09 17.96 -1.03
N ASP A 75 -17.09 16.83 -1.74
CA ASP A 75 -17.52 15.54 -1.16
C ASP A 75 -16.63 15.16 0.03
N TYR A 76 -15.30 15.31 -0.11
CA TYR A 76 -14.35 15.00 0.96
C TYR A 76 -14.44 15.97 2.14
N ILE A 77 -14.61 17.28 1.87
CA ILE A 77 -14.82 18.27 2.94
C ILE A 77 -16.09 17.94 3.72
N THR A 78 -17.18 17.61 3.01
CA THR A 78 -18.46 17.23 3.63
C THR A 78 -18.32 15.95 4.45
N ALA A 79 -17.54 14.97 3.99
CA ALA A 79 -17.29 13.74 4.73
C ALA A 79 -16.49 14.01 6.02
N LEU A 80 -15.45 14.83 5.93
CA LEU A 80 -14.64 15.22 7.09
C LEU A 80 -15.41 16.15 8.06
N GLN A 81 -16.43 16.85 7.57
CA GLN A 81 -17.27 17.71 8.41
C GLN A 81 -17.92 16.93 9.55
N MET A 82 -18.30 15.66 9.34
CA MET A 82 -18.84 14.81 10.41
C MET A 82 -17.86 14.66 11.59
N ILE A 83 -16.56 14.54 11.30
CA ILE A 83 -15.52 14.44 12.33
C ILE A 83 -15.31 15.81 12.98
N LEU A 84 -15.26 16.87 12.18
CA LEU A 84 -15.10 18.24 12.66
C LEU A 84 -16.26 18.70 13.55
N ASP A 85 -17.49 18.25 13.29
CA ASP A 85 -18.66 18.61 14.09
C ASP A 85 -18.58 18.02 15.50
N ILE A 86 -17.98 16.83 15.65
CA ILE A 86 -17.72 16.21 16.96
C ILE A 86 -16.53 16.87 17.64
N ASP A 87 -15.54 17.27 16.84
CA ASP A 87 -14.39 18.00 17.35
C ASP A 87 -14.77 19.36 17.93
N LYS A 88 -15.82 20.04 17.42
CA LYS A 88 -16.31 21.31 18.00
C LYS A 88 -16.65 21.18 19.49
N ASP A 89 -17.18 20.03 19.91
CA ASP A 89 -17.58 19.79 21.29
C ASP A 89 -16.42 19.27 22.16
N THR A 90 -15.40 18.67 21.56
CA THR A 90 -14.34 17.94 22.28
C THR A 90 -12.97 18.60 22.24
N GLY A 91 -12.68 19.37 21.19
CA GLY A 91 -11.42 20.07 20.97
C GLY A 91 -10.20 19.17 20.73
N TYR A 92 -10.41 17.87 20.44
CA TYR A 92 -9.31 16.91 20.33
C TYR A 92 -8.36 17.18 19.18
N LEU A 93 -8.83 17.69 18.04
CA LEU A 93 -8.01 17.98 16.87
C LEU A 93 -7.23 19.29 17.00
N GLN A 94 -7.49 20.10 18.04
CA GLN A 94 -6.72 21.30 18.31
C GLN A 94 -5.29 20.89 18.70
N ASN A 95 -4.31 21.29 17.88
CA ASN A 95 -2.90 20.93 17.99
C ASN A 95 -2.58 19.42 17.87
N HIS A 96 -3.54 18.62 17.42
CA HIS A 96 -3.32 17.19 17.15
C HIS A 96 -3.52 16.89 15.67
N ILE A 97 -2.88 15.81 15.22
CA ILE A 97 -2.97 15.32 13.87
C ILE A 97 -3.80 14.03 13.85
N ALA A 98 -4.76 13.96 12.96
CA ALA A 98 -5.54 12.77 12.65
C ALA A 98 -5.04 12.14 11.34
N PRO A 99 -4.43 10.94 11.39
CA PRO A 99 -4.09 10.20 10.18
C PRO A 99 -5.37 9.77 9.46
N LEU A 100 -5.47 10.11 8.18
CA LEU A 100 -6.58 9.75 7.31
C LEU A 100 -6.11 8.73 6.27
N VAL A 101 -6.35 7.45 6.54
CA VAL A 101 -6.02 6.38 5.61
C VAL A 101 -6.94 6.45 4.39
N ALA A 102 -6.38 6.71 3.21
CA ALA A 102 -7.16 6.82 1.98
C ALA A 102 -6.40 6.32 0.74
N ASP A 103 -7.13 5.71 -0.19
CA ASP A 103 -6.69 5.50 -1.57
C ASP A 103 -6.99 6.74 -2.43
N TRP A 104 -6.70 6.70 -3.72
CA TRP A 104 -7.19 7.67 -4.68
C TRP A 104 -8.72 7.54 -4.84
N PRO A 105 -9.48 8.65 -4.89
CA PRO A 105 -9.02 10.04 -4.96
C PRO A 105 -8.86 10.74 -3.60
N GLY A 106 -9.00 10.06 -2.46
CA GLY A 106 -8.85 10.67 -1.13
C GLY A 106 -7.45 11.24 -0.89
N GLN A 107 -6.40 10.54 -1.37
CA GLN A 107 -5.05 11.10 -1.42
C GLN A 107 -4.98 12.43 -2.18
N LEU A 108 -5.76 12.61 -3.24
CA LEU A 108 -5.77 13.83 -4.04
C LEU A 108 -6.57 14.94 -3.36
N PHE A 109 -7.83 14.67 -3.04
CA PHE A 109 -8.77 15.72 -2.65
C PHE A 109 -8.52 16.25 -1.25
N VAL A 110 -8.05 15.42 -0.32
CA VAL A 110 -7.68 15.88 1.03
C VAL A 110 -6.46 16.81 0.96
N ARG A 111 -5.42 16.41 0.20
CA ARG A 111 -4.25 17.29 -0.05
C ARG A 111 -4.66 18.58 -0.72
N LYS A 112 -5.55 18.50 -1.72
CA LYS A 112 -6.10 19.68 -2.40
C LYS A 112 -6.87 20.58 -1.42
N ALA A 113 -7.60 20.03 -0.45
CA ALA A 113 -8.27 20.81 0.58
C ALA A 113 -7.26 21.59 1.43
N ILE A 114 -6.21 20.92 1.92
CA ILE A 114 -5.14 21.54 2.70
C ILE A 114 -4.44 22.63 1.89
N THR A 115 -4.10 22.38 0.62
CA THR A 115 -3.49 23.40 -0.24
C THR A 115 -4.41 24.61 -0.44
N ASN A 116 -5.71 24.42 -0.62
CA ASN A 116 -6.67 25.52 -0.77
C ASN A 116 -6.94 26.25 0.54
N LEU A 117 -6.76 25.61 1.70
CA LEU A 117 -6.86 26.27 3.00
C LEU A 117 -5.78 27.35 3.17
N HIS A 118 -4.56 27.09 2.69
CA HIS A 118 -3.41 28.00 2.81
C HIS A 118 -3.24 28.97 1.63
N LYS A 119 -4.17 28.97 0.67
CA LYS A 119 -4.11 29.83 -0.51
C LYS A 119 -4.89 31.13 -0.28
N VAL A 120 -4.22 32.27 -0.45
CA VAL A 120 -4.80 33.63 -0.23
C VAL A 120 -6.07 33.87 -1.06
N ASP A 121 -6.06 33.47 -2.35
CA ASP A 121 -7.21 33.62 -3.27
C ASP A 121 -7.89 32.27 -3.57
N SER A 122 -8.21 31.51 -2.54
CA SER A 122 -8.96 30.26 -2.71
C SER A 122 -10.42 30.53 -3.03
N GLN A 123 -10.94 29.89 -4.08
CA GLN A 123 -12.38 29.89 -4.39
C GLN A 123 -13.19 28.95 -3.48
N TYR A 124 -12.53 28.17 -2.63
CA TYR A 124 -13.15 27.19 -1.75
C TYR A 124 -13.13 27.67 -0.30
N SER A 125 -14.27 27.59 0.36
CA SER A 125 -14.38 27.77 1.81
C SER A 125 -13.97 26.48 2.51
N ILE A 126 -12.70 26.38 2.92
CA ILE A 126 -12.15 25.19 3.61
C ILE A 126 -12.23 25.41 5.13
N PRO A 127 -12.84 24.50 5.91
CA PRO A 127 -12.82 24.59 7.37
C PRO A 127 -11.39 24.52 7.92
N ALA A 128 -11.05 25.34 8.91
CA ALA A 128 -9.71 25.39 9.50
C ALA A 128 -9.26 24.04 10.09
N GLY A 129 -10.19 23.27 10.67
CA GLY A 129 -9.92 21.93 11.21
C GLY A 129 -9.44 20.92 10.17
N ILE A 130 -9.58 21.20 8.86
CA ILE A 130 -9.00 20.36 7.81
C ILE A 130 -7.47 20.25 7.95
N ASN A 131 -6.83 21.27 8.52
CA ASN A 131 -5.38 21.28 8.73
C ASN A 131 -4.90 20.17 9.69
N SER A 132 -5.79 19.60 10.50
CA SER A 132 -5.46 18.51 11.41
C SER A 132 -5.42 17.14 10.73
N PHE A 133 -5.92 16.99 9.49
CA PHE A 133 -5.88 15.69 8.81
C PHE A 133 -4.63 15.53 7.95
N ILE A 134 -3.98 14.37 8.05
CA ILE A 134 -2.88 13.98 7.16
C ILE A 134 -3.30 12.75 6.36
N PRO A 135 -3.41 12.84 5.01
CA PRO A 135 -3.75 11.70 4.18
C PRO A 135 -2.59 10.69 4.12
N ILE A 136 -2.82 9.47 4.61
CA ILE A 136 -1.85 8.37 4.62
C ILE A 136 -2.25 7.31 3.60
N LEU A 137 -1.26 6.84 2.83
CA LEU A 137 -1.48 5.82 1.82
C LEU A 137 -1.93 4.51 2.45
N GLY A 138 -3.11 4.02 2.05
CA GLY A 138 -3.67 2.75 2.54
C GLY A 138 -2.78 1.54 2.21
N PRO A 139 -2.14 0.90 3.20
CA PRO A 139 -1.24 -0.24 2.96
C PRO A 139 -1.98 -1.41 2.31
N LEU A 140 -3.23 -1.64 2.73
CA LEU A 140 -4.13 -2.63 2.13
C LEU A 140 -4.42 -2.32 0.66
N HIS A 141 -4.67 -1.06 0.32
CA HIS A 141 -4.97 -0.64 -1.05
C HIS A 141 -3.76 -0.82 -1.96
N VAL A 142 -2.55 -0.48 -1.49
CA VAL A 142 -1.29 -0.74 -2.21
C VAL A 142 -1.12 -2.22 -2.50
N SER A 143 -1.33 -3.03 -1.49
CA SER A 143 -1.25 -4.49 -1.54
C SER A 143 -2.21 -5.10 -2.57
N LEU A 144 -3.49 -4.71 -2.57
CA LEU A 144 -4.48 -5.19 -3.52
C LEU A 144 -4.22 -4.69 -4.95
N ASN A 145 -3.99 -3.38 -5.12
CA ASN A 145 -3.81 -2.77 -6.45
C ASN A 145 -2.53 -3.24 -7.13
N SER A 146 -1.44 -3.42 -6.38
CA SER A 146 -0.18 -3.90 -6.95
C SER A 146 -0.30 -5.35 -7.42
N ARG A 147 -0.91 -6.25 -6.63
CA ARG A 147 -1.19 -7.65 -7.04
C ARG A 147 -2.08 -7.74 -8.28
N GLU A 148 -3.18 -6.99 -8.30
CA GLU A 148 -4.07 -6.94 -9.47
C GLU A 148 -3.30 -6.45 -10.71
N HIS A 149 -2.49 -5.41 -10.54
CA HIS A 149 -1.74 -4.84 -11.66
C HIS A 149 -0.69 -5.81 -12.22
N VAL A 150 0.07 -6.49 -11.36
CA VAL A 150 1.04 -7.52 -11.77
C VAL A 150 0.35 -8.63 -12.56
N LEU A 151 -0.80 -9.12 -12.07
CA LEU A 151 -1.58 -10.13 -12.77
C LEU A 151 -2.02 -9.64 -14.17
N ILE A 152 -2.52 -8.41 -14.28
CA ILE A 152 -2.97 -7.84 -15.55
C ILE A 152 -1.82 -7.70 -16.54
N VAL A 153 -0.67 -7.18 -16.11
CA VAL A 153 0.50 -6.96 -16.97
C VAL A 153 1.03 -8.29 -17.52
N TYR A 154 1.08 -9.33 -16.70
CA TYR A 154 1.58 -10.65 -17.08
C TYR A 154 0.46 -11.68 -17.28
N TYR A 155 -0.73 -11.23 -17.69
CA TYR A 155 -1.93 -12.08 -17.72
C TYR A 155 -1.76 -13.34 -18.56
N THR A 156 -1.12 -13.23 -19.73
CA THR A 156 -0.88 -14.38 -20.63
C THR A 156 0.00 -15.45 -19.98
N PHE A 157 1.01 -15.03 -19.22
CA PHE A 157 1.87 -15.92 -18.45
C PHE A 157 1.11 -16.56 -17.28
N PHE A 158 0.40 -15.77 -16.48
CA PHE A 158 -0.40 -16.28 -15.36
C PHE A 158 -1.55 -17.18 -15.80
N GLN A 159 -2.13 -16.94 -16.98
CA GLN A 159 -3.14 -17.80 -17.56
C GLN A 159 -2.57 -19.19 -17.91
N LYS A 160 -1.38 -19.25 -18.53
CA LYS A 160 -0.68 -20.52 -18.79
C LYS A 160 -0.39 -21.26 -17.49
N LEU A 161 0.13 -20.56 -16.49
CA LEU A 161 0.37 -21.13 -15.16
C LEU A 161 -0.91 -21.64 -14.51
N PHE A 162 -1.98 -20.85 -14.56
CA PHE A 162 -3.28 -21.24 -13.99
C PHE A 162 -3.80 -22.53 -14.64
N HIS A 163 -3.72 -22.65 -15.97
CA HIS A 163 -4.10 -23.89 -16.66
C HIS A 163 -3.19 -25.07 -16.33
N PHE A 164 -1.91 -24.81 -16.05
CA PHE A 164 -0.97 -25.83 -15.59
C PHE A 164 -1.35 -26.34 -14.20
N VAL A 165 -1.69 -25.45 -13.25
CA VAL A 165 -2.01 -25.80 -11.86
C VAL A 165 -3.42 -26.38 -11.72
N PHE A 166 -4.43 -25.75 -12.33
CA PHE A 166 -5.85 -26.08 -12.12
C PHE A 166 -6.47 -26.89 -13.27
N GLY A 167 -5.70 -27.17 -14.32
CA GLY A 167 -6.13 -27.91 -15.50
C GLY A 167 -6.68 -27.03 -16.63
N LYS A 168 -6.45 -27.47 -17.87
CA LYS A 168 -6.76 -26.73 -19.12
C LYS A 168 -8.23 -26.35 -19.31
N ARG A 169 -9.16 -27.02 -18.62
CA ARG A 169 -10.60 -26.76 -18.72
C ARG A 169 -11.08 -25.65 -17.77
N LYS A 170 -10.23 -25.18 -16.85
CA LYS A 170 -10.58 -24.11 -15.90
C LYS A 170 -10.26 -22.75 -16.51
N VAL A 171 -11.19 -21.81 -16.41
CA VAL A 171 -11.02 -20.45 -16.93
C VAL A 171 -10.47 -19.54 -15.83
N LEU A 172 -9.34 -18.87 -16.10
CA LEU A 172 -8.89 -17.75 -15.29
C LEU A 172 -9.80 -16.55 -15.57
N ALA A 173 -10.49 -16.05 -14.54
CA ALA A 173 -11.33 -14.86 -14.68
C ALA A 173 -10.45 -13.63 -14.98
N LYS A 174 -10.99 -12.65 -15.73
CA LYS A 174 -10.31 -11.36 -15.98
C LYS A 174 -9.96 -10.60 -14.69
N LYS A 175 -10.74 -10.82 -13.62
CA LYS A 175 -10.50 -10.31 -12.27
C LYS A 175 -10.65 -11.45 -11.24
N PRO A 176 -9.59 -12.23 -10.97
CA PRO A 176 -9.65 -13.32 -10.00
C PRO A 176 -9.81 -12.80 -8.56
N LYS A 177 -10.33 -13.64 -7.67
CA LYS A 177 -10.36 -13.36 -6.23
C LYS A 177 -8.94 -13.19 -5.67
N PRO A 178 -8.69 -12.31 -4.68
CA PRO A 178 -7.35 -12.04 -4.15
C PRO A 178 -6.54 -13.29 -3.76
N TRP A 179 -7.15 -14.26 -3.08
CA TRP A 179 -6.47 -15.50 -2.67
C TRP A 179 -5.97 -16.34 -3.87
N ARG A 180 -6.69 -16.31 -5.01
CA ARG A 180 -6.26 -17.01 -6.23
C ARG A 180 -5.05 -16.34 -6.86
N ILE A 181 -5.00 -15.00 -6.78
CA ILE A 181 -3.83 -14.24 -7.23
C ILE A 181 -2.64 -14.63 -6.35
N ASN A 182 -2.79 -14.58 -5.02
CA ASN A 182 -1.74 -14.97 -4.07
C ASN A 182 -1.19 -16.37 -4.35
N LEU A 183 -2.07 -17.36 -4.55
CA LEU A 183 -1.67 -18.74 -4.83
C LEU A 183 -0.89 -18.88 -6.14
N LEU A 184 -1.32 -18.17 -7.20
CA LEU A 184 -0.57 -18.15 -8.46
C LEU A 184 0.80 -17.51 -8.29
N LEU A 185 0.90 -16.42 -7.52
CA LEU A 185 2.17 -15.75 -7.26
C LEU A 185 3.15 -16.66 -6.50
N ASP A 186 2.67 -17.32 -5.44
CA ASP A 186 3.46 -18.20 -4.56
C ASP A 186 3.99 -19.45 -5.30
N THR A 187 3.17 -20.05 -6.17
CA THR A 187 3.54 -21.27 -6.91
C THR A 187 4.71 -21.08 -7.89
N ILE A 188 5.02 -19.84 -8.30
CA ILE A 188 6.10 -19.57 -9.27
C ILE A 188 7.42 -19.38 -8.55
N LEU A 189 7.41 -18.69 -7.40
CA LEU A 189 8.60 -18.49 -6.58
C LEU A 189 9.26 -19.82 -6.20
N THR A 190 8.45 -20.86 -5.98
CA THR A 190 8.93 -22.19 -5.62
C THR A 190 9.46 -23.01 -6.80
N LYS A 191 9.17 -22.63 -8.06
CA LYS A 191 9.46 -23.45 -9.25
C LYS A 191 10.59 -22.97 -10.15
N PHE A 192 11.02 -21.72 -10.05
CA PHE A 192 12.01 -21.16 -10.98
C PHE A 192 13.29 -20.74 -10.24
N GLY A 193 14.43 -21.35 -10.61
CA GLY A 193 15.77 -21.01 -10.13
C GLY A 193 16.49 -19.98 -11.01
N SER A 194 17.56 -19.39 -10.48
CA SER A 194 18.30 -18.26 -11.06
C SER A 194 19.39 -18.69 -12.07
N THR A 195 19.14 -18.65 -13.39
CA THR A 195 20.15 -18.36 -14.44
C THR A 195 19.60 -18.53 -15.86
N CYS A 196 19.63 -17.45 -16.67
CA CYS A 196 19.66 -17.41 -18.14
C CYS A 196 19.79 -15.93 -18.59
N LYS A 197 20.44 -15.70 -19.74
CA LYS A 197 20.82 -14.35 -20.25
C LYS A 197 19.81 -13.74 -21.21
N ASP A 198 18.74 -14.44 -21.57
CA ASP A 198 17.70 -13.96 -22.48
C ASP A 198 16.91 -12.79 -21.88
N ILE A 199 16.48 -11.82 -22.70
CA ILE A 199 15.69 -10.67 -22.26
C ILE A 199 14.32 -11.09 -21.70
N GLU A 200 13.67 -12.09 -22.29
CA GLU A 200 12.40 -12.65 -21.80
C GLU A 200 12.61 -13.30 -20.44
N TYR A 201 13.72 -14.02 -20.29
CA TYR A 201 14.08 -14.64 -19.03
C TYR A 201 14.46 -13.63 -17.95
N ARG A 202 15.15 -12.53 -18.31
CA ARG A 202 15.43 -11.41 -17.38
C ARG A 202 14.15 -10.73 -16.90
N MET A 203 13.13 -10.61 -17.75
CA MET A 203 11.82 -10.10 -17.33
C MET A 203 11.10 -11.06 -16.39
N VAL A 204 11.23 -12.37 -16.59
CA VAL A 204 10.69 -13.40 -15.67
C VAL A 204 11.43 -13.39 -14.34
N ILE A 205 12.76 -13.23 -14.35
CA ILE A 205 13.56 -13.03 -13.14
C ILE A 205 13.14 -11.75 -12.42
N ASP A 206 13.00 -10.61 -13.10
CA ASP A 206 12.54 -9.37 -12.46
C ASP A 206 11.14 -9.53 -11.85
N LEU A 207 10.25 -10.24 -12.54
CA LEU A 207 8.92 -10.58 -12.03
C LEU A 207 9.02 -11.39 -10.73
N LEU A 208 9.91 -12.39 -10.67
CA LEU A 208 9.99 -13.32 -9.56
C LEU A 208 10.85 -12.85 -8.40
N ASP A 209 11.95 -12.19 -8.67
CA ASP A 209 12.91 -11.76 -7.65
C ASP A 209 12.60 -10.37 -7.09
N ASN A 210 11.81 -9.56 -7.80
CA ASN A 210 11.48 -8.19 -7.38
C ASN A 210 9.99 -7.98 -7.20
N ILE A 211 9.23 -8.10 -8.29
CA ILE A 211 7.85 -7.61 -8.35
C ILE A 211 6.94 -8.44 -7.47
N ILE A 212 6.90 -9.76 -7.67
CA ILE A 212 5.98 -10.65 -6.95
C ILE A 212 6.23 -10.58 -5.43
N PRO A 213 7.46 -10.80 -4.93
CA PRO A 213 7.74 -10.72 -3.50
C PRO A 213 7.37 -9.37 -2.90
N ALA A 214 7.73 -8.26 -3.54
CA ALA A 214 7.37 -6.93 -3.05
C ALA A 214 5.85 -6.75 -2.92
N THR A 215 5.08 -7.18 -3.91
CA THR A 215 3.60 -7.09 -3.84
C THR A 215 2.99 -8.01 -2.80
N LEU A 216 3.55 -9.19 -2.59
CA LEU A 216 3.07 -10.11 -1.56
C LEU A 216 3.36 -9.53 -0.18
N ASP A 217 4.62 -9.20 0.10
CA ASP A 217 5.13 -8.91 1.43
C ASP A 217 4.72 -7.54 1.98
N VAL A 218 4.52 -6.53 1.12
CA VAL A 218 4.27 -5.12 1.54
C VAL A 218 3.24 -4.98 2.65
N TYR A 219 2.14 -5.73 2.56
CA TYR A 219 1.10 -5.71 3.58
C TYR A 219 1.14 -6.95 4.46
N SER A 220 1.23 -8.14 3.86
CA SER A 220 1.06 -9.38 4.62
C SER A 220 2.20 -9.63 5.61
N ILE A 221 3.38 -9.09 5.35
CA ILE A 221 4.54 -9.24 6.22
C ILE A 221 4.95 -7.88 6.77
N LEU A 222 5.35 -6.95 5.92
CA LEU A 222 6.06 -5.73 6.34
C LEU A 222 5.20 -4.80 7.17
N PHE A 223 4.03 -4.42 6.65
CA PHE A 223 3.12 -3.55 7.40
C PHE A 223 2.62 -4.22 8.69
N ARG A 224 2.18 -5.48 8.63
CA ARG A 224 1.60 -6.18 9.79
C ARG A 224 2.61 -6.53 10.89
N SER A 225 3.89 -6.68 10.55
CA SER A 225 4.96 -6.92 11.54
C SER A 225 5.53 -5.64 12.13
N GLY A 226 5.13 -4.46 11.64
CA GLY A 226 5.69 -3.19 12.08
C GLY A 226 7.08 -2.88 11.52
N SER A 227 7.57 -3.64 10.53
CA SER A 227 8.85 -3.39 9.83
C SER A 227 8.73 -2.14 8.93
N PHE A 228 8.67 -0.96 9.53
CA PHE A 228 8.31 0.29 8.86
C PHE A 228 9.34 0.71 7.81
N ASN A 229 10.64 0.62 8.12
CA ASN A 229 11.70 0.99 7.18
C ASN A 229 11.67 0.13 5.91
N GLU A 230 11.55 -1.18 6.09
CA GLU A 230 11.46 -2.17 5.01
C GLU A 230 10.14 -2.01 4.24
N TYR A 231 9.05 -1.64 4.92
CA TYR A 231 7.78 -1.25 4.29
C TYR A 231 7.96 -0.05 3.36
N ILE A 232 8.57 1.05 3.83
CA ILE A 232 8.84 2.25 3.01
C ILE A 232 9.72 1.91 1.81
N GLU A 233 10.78 1.14 2.02
CA GLU A 233 11.66 0.69 0.94
C GLU A 233 10.89 -0.13 -0.11
N THR A 234 9.97 -0.98 0.33
CA THR A 234 9.10 -1.77 -0.54
C THR A 234 8.07 -0.93 -1.27
N ILE A 235 7.50 0.11 -0.63
CA ILE A 235 6.62 1.08 -1.28
C ILE A 235 7.35 1.80 -2.42
N PHE A 236 8.60 2.20 -2.22
CA PHE A 236 9.43 2.77 -3.29
C PHE A 236 9.59 1.80 -4.45
N GLN A 237 9.89 0.52 -4.18
CA GLN A 237 9.99 -0.49 -5.24
C GLN A 237 8.66 -0.68 -5.99
N ILE A 238 7.53 -0.74 -5.28
CA ILE A 238 6.21 -0.83 -5.88
C ILE A 238 5.92 0.36 -6.78
N TRP A 239 6.29 1.55 -6.32
CA TRP A 239 6.17 2.76 -7.12
C TRP A 239 7.00 2.69 -8.41
N THR A 240 8.23 2.15 -8.37
CA THR A 240 9.08 2.09 -9.59
C THR A 240 8.43 1.30 -10.73
N PHE A 241 7.77 0.17 -10.43
CA PHE A 241 7.08 -0.60 -11.48
C PHE A 241 5.69 -0.05 -11.81
N ALA A 242 4.98 0.54 -10.84
CA ALA A 242 3.74 1.27 -11.12
C ALA A 242 3.98 2.45 -12.07
N LEU A 243 5.12 3.14 -11.92
CA LEU A 243 5.58 4.18 -12.82
C LEU A 243 5.93 3.60 -14.20
N ARG A 244 6.73 2.53 -14.25
CA ARG A 244 7.14 1.84 -15.49
C ARG A 244 5.95 1.43 -16.35
N TRP A 245 4.89 0.91 -15.73
CA TRP A 245 3.67 0.45 -16.41
C TRP A 245 2.56 1.50 -16.47
N LYS A 246 2.84 2.75 -16.09
CA LYS A 246 1.89 3.87 -16.12
C LYS A 246 0.57 3.55 -15.41
N ARG A 247 0.62 2.85 -14.27
CA ARG A 247 -0.57 2.52 -13.48
C ARG A 247 -1.22 3.83 -13.02
N HIS A 248 -2.44 4.06 -13.50
CA HIS A 248 -3.24 5.22 -13.13
C HIS A 248 -3.35 5.33 -11.59
N ASN A 249 -3.19 6.55 -11.07
CA ASN A 249 -3.15 6.92 -9.65
C ASN A 249 -1.93 6.41 -8.85
N TYR A 250 -1.52 5.15 -9.02
CA TYR A 250 -0.40 4.57 -8.26
C TYR A 250 0.99 4.96 -8.76
N ASN A 251 1.07 5.65 -9.90
CA ASN A 251 2.27 6.39 -10.28
C ASN A 251 2.47 7.69 -9.45
N LYS A 252 1.42 8.16 -8.76
CA LYS A 252 1.41 9.41 -7.98
C LYS A 252 1.23 9.19 -6.48
N ALA A 253 0.28 8.34 -6.07
CA ALA A 253 -0.09 8.19 -4.66
C ALA A 253 1.07 7.67 -3.76
N PRO A 254 1.82 6.62 -4.14
CA PRO A 254 3.05 6.23 -3.45
C PRO A 254 4.11 7.34 -3.41
N LEU A 255 4.26 8.10 -4.48
CA LEU A 255 5.24 9.20 -4.54
C LEU A 255 4.87 10.33 -3.58
N ALA A 256 3.60 10.70 -3.51
CA ALA A 256 3.10 11.70 -2.56
C ALA A 256 3.35 11.24 -1.10
N PHE A 257 3.08 9.97 -0.80
CA PHE A 257 3.35 9.39 0.51
C PHE A 257 4.85 9.38 0.86
N LEU A 258 5.72 8.95 -0.07
CA LEU A 258 7.17 8.99 0.13
C LEU A 258 7.69 10.42 0.33
N SER A 259 7.12 11.39 -0.40
CA SER A 259 7.46 12.80 -0.23
C SER A 259 7.14 13.30 1.17
N ASP A 260 6.01 12.89 1.76
CA ASP A 260 5.67 13.27 3.13
C ASP A 260 6.65 12.66 4.14
N ILE A 261 6.99 11.38 3.96
CA ILE A 261 7.93 10.68 4.84
C ILE A 261 9.30 11.36 4.83
N PHE A 262 9.85 11.67 3.66
CA PHE A 262 11.12 12.38 3.56
C PHE A 262 11.05 13.77 4.19
N TYR A 263 9.96 14.50 3.97
CA TYR A 263 9.75 15.78 4.63
C TYR A 263 9.72 15.66 6.16
N TRP A 264 9.05 14.65 6.70
CA TRP A 264 9.00 14.41 8.15
C TRP A 264 10.37 14.06 8.72
N GLN A 265 11.15 13.26 8.01
CA GLN A 265 12.53 12.94 8.39
C GLN A 265 13.42 14.19 8.37
N ASP A 266 13.33 15.01 7.31
CA ASP A 266 14.15 16.22 7.16
C ASP A 266 13.82 17.30 8.20
N THR A 267 12.59 17.29 8.74
CA THR A 267 12.11 18.28 9.71
C THR A 267 12.08 17.77 11.15
N ASN A 268 12.53 16.54 11.41
CA ASN A 268 12.36 15.84 12.70
C ASN A 268 10.91 15.90 13.20
N HIS A 269 9.96 15.70 12.29
CA HIS A 269 8.55 15.70 12.62
C HIS A 269 8.21 14.45 13.44
N PRO A 270 7.35 14.53 14.49
CA PRO A 270 7.04 13.37 15.36
C PRO A 270 6.54 12.12 14.65
N PHE A 271 5.95 12.26 13.45
CA PHE A 271 5.55 11.12 12.62
C PHE A 271 6.72 10.28 12.08
N ALA A 272 7.94 10.81 12.08
CA ALA A 272 9.13 10.06 11.68
C ALA A 272 9.65 9.12 12.79
N GLU A 273 9.23 9.32 14.03
CA GLU A 273 9.66 8.56 15.21
C GLU A 273 8.65 7.47 15.63
N ALA A 274 7.48 7.43 14.99
CA ALA A 274 6.31 6.61 15.35
C ALA A 274 6.35 5.18 14.78
#